data_AF-A0A950FF94-F1
#
_entry.id   AF-A0A950FF94-F1
#
_cell.length_a   1.000
_cell.length_b   1.000
_cell.length_c   1.000
_cell.angle_alpha   90.00
_cell.angle_beta   90.00
_cell.angle_gamma   90.00
#
_symmetry.space_group_name_H-M   'P 1'
#
loop_
_entity.id
_entity.type
_entity.pdbx_description
1 polymer ?
#
loop_
_entity_poly.entity_id
_entity_poly.type
_entity_poly.pdbx_seq_one_letter_code
_entity_poly.pdbx_strand_id
1 'polypeptide(L)'
;LCDLIPGFLEHKRDDTRAILSGISGEHIDFGALSRIAHKIKGEGGSYGFDAISLYGAEIEQAALSHDADAIRRYANELAAYLDSVQIEYT
;
A
#
# COMPACT_ATOMS: atom_id res chain seq x y z
N LEU A 1 -0.81 -12.32 -19.02
CA LEU A 1 -0.47 -11.15 -18.16
C LEU A 1 -1.71 -10.32 -17.82
N CYS A 2 -2.62 -10.03 -18.76
CA CYS A 2 -3.87 -9.30 -18.47
C CYS A 2 -4.78 -9.94 -17.40
N ASP A 3 -4.83 -11.27 -17.31
CA ASP A 3 -5.66 -11.96 -16.29
C ASP A 3 -5.18 -11.79 -14.83
N LEU A 4 -3.95 -11.27 -14.62
CA LEU A 4 -3.36 -11.18 -13.27
C LEU A 4 -3.52 -9.79 -12.63
N ILE A 5 -3.84 -8.77 -13.43
CA ILE A 5 -3.96 -7.39 -12.94
C ILE A 5 -5.11 -7.22 -11.95
N PRO A 6 -6.34 -7.74 -12.20
CA PRO A 6 -7.44 -7.59 -11.24
C PRO A 6 -7.10 -8.20 -9.87
N GLY A 7 -6.54 -9.42 -9.86
CA GLY A 7 -6.12 -10.10 -8.63
C GLY A 7 -4.95 -9.41 -7.94
N PHE A 8 -4.01 -8.84 -8.70
CA PHE A 8 -2.94 -8.01 -8.14
C PHE A 8 -3.50 -6.76 -7.43
N LEU A 9 -4.40 -6.03 -8.09
CA LEU A 9 -5.00 -4.81 -7.51
C LEU A 9 -5.84 -5.13 -6.27
N GLU A 10 -6.60 -6.24 -6.28
CA GLU A 10 -7.34 -6.71 -5.10
C GLU A 10 -6.40 -7.01 -3.94
N HIS A 11 -5.32 -7.75 -4.18
CA HIS A 11 -4.32 -8.05 -3.16
C HIS A 11 -3.61 -6.78 -2.64
N LYS A 12 -3.37 -5.77 -3.48
CA LYS A 12 -2.85 -4.47 -3.01
C LYS A 12 -3.84 -3.73 -2.11
N ARG A 13 -5.15 -3.86 -2.33
CA ARG A 13 -6.16 -3.29 -1.42
C ARG A 13 -6.12 -3.98 -0.05
N ASP A 14 -5.94 -5.30 -0.03
CA ASP A 14 -5.84 -6.04 1.23
C ASP A 14 -4.57 -5.67 2.01
N ASP A 15 -3.43 -5.56 1.33
CA ASP A 15 -2.19 -5.04 1.95
C ASP A 15 -2.42 -3.61 2.52
N THR A 16 -3.12 -2.74 1.78
CA THR A 16 -3.42 -1.36 2.22
C THR A 16 -4.37 -1.33 3.42
N ARG A 17 -5.39 -2.19 3.45
CA ARG A 17 -6.31 -2.35 4.60
C ARG A 17 -5.58 -2.88 5.83
N ALA A 18 -4.64 -3.81 5.65
CA ALA A 18 -3.82 -4.33 6.74
C ALA A 18 -2.97 -3.22 7.37
N ILE A 19 -2.39 -2.34 6.56
CA ILE A 19 -1.66 -1.16 7.05
C ILE A 19 -2.58 -0.23 7.86
N LEU A 20 -3.72 0.18 7.28
CA LEU A 20 -4.68 1.09 7.94
C LEU A 20 -5.22 0.51 9.27
N SER A 21 -5.43 -0.80 9.32
CA SER A 21 -5.86 -1.49 10.54
C SER A 21 -4.74 -1.53 11.58
N GLY A 22 -3.50 -1.85 11.15
CA GLY A 22 -2.34 -1.94 12.04
C GLY A 22 -1.93 -0.62 12.69
N ILE A 23 -2.12 0.52 12.01
CA ILE A 23 -1.86 1.85 12.58
C ILE A 23 -3.00 2.42 13.45
N SER A 24 -4.14 1.74 13.53
CA SER A 24 -5.30 2.24 14.29
C SER A 24 -5.36 1.68 15.72
N GLY A 25 -4.45 0.77 16.09
CA GLY A 25 -4.37 0.18 17.43
C GLY A 25 -3.55 1.02 18.43
N GLU A 26 -3.71 0.72 19.72
CA GLU A 26 -2.94 1.36 20.81
C GLU A 26 -1.45 0.99 20.79
N HIS A 27 -1.13 -0.20 20.25
CA HIS A 27 0.24 -0.69 20.06
C HIS A 27 0.49 -0.93 18.58
N ILE A 28 1.20 0.00 17.95
CA ILE A 28 1.54 -0.07 16.52
C ILE A 28 2.83 -0.89 16.34
N ASP A 29 2.74 -1.99 15.60
CA ASP A 29 3.92 -2.74 15.14
C ASP A 29 4.45 -2.13 13.83
N PHE A 30 5.26 -1.08 13.96
CA PHE A 30 5.89 -0.42 12.82
C PHE A 30 6.77 -1.36 11.99
N GLY A 31 7.36 -2.39 12.60
CA GLY A 31 8.16 -3.38 11.88
C GLY A 31 7.32 -4.26 10.96
N ALA A 32 6.12 -4.65 11.39
CA ALA A 32 5.16 -5.36 10.54
C ALA A 32 4.68 -4.48 9.38
N LEU A 33 4.34 -3.22 9.67
CA LEU A 33 3.90 -2.26 8.66
C LEU A 33 4.96 -1.99 7.59
N SER A 34 6.22 -1.81 8.00
CA SER A 34 7.35 -1.63 7.08
C SER A 34 7.51 -2.82 6.13
N ARG A 35 7.35 -4.06 6.60
CA ARG A 35 7.43 -5.26 5.75
C ARG A 35 6.32 -5.33 4.71
N ILE A 36 5.08 -4.97 5.09
CA ILE A 36 3.96 -4.91 4.14
C ILE A 36 4.24 -3.83 3.09
N ALA A 37 4.67 -2.64 3.52
CA ALA A 37 4.98 -1.53 2.64
C ALA A 37 6.14 -1.86 1.67
N HIS A 38 7.18 -2.55 2.14
CA HIS A 38 8.28 -3.04 1.30
C HIS A 38 7.80 -3.96 0.18
N LYS A 39 6.86 -4.86 0.49
CA LYS A 39 6.24 -5.76 -0.49
C LYS A 39 5.41 -4.97 -1.51
N ILE A 40 4.58 -4.02 -1.08
CA ILE A 40 3.84 -3.12 -1.98
C ILE A 40 4.81 -2.39 -2.93
N LYS A 41 5.89 -1.83 -2.38
CA LYS A 41 6.93 -1.12 -3.13
C LYS A 41 7.54 -1.99 -4.24
N GLY A 42 7.93 -3.22 -3.91
CA GLY A 42 8.59 -4.13 -4.86
C GLY A 42 7.66 -4.69 -5.94
N GLU A 43 6.38 -4.85 -5.63
CA GLU A 43 5.43 -5.44 -6.57
C GLU A 43 4.86 -4.42 -7.57
N GLY A 44 4.68 -3.15 -7.20
CA GLY A 44 4.11 -2.11 -8.09
C GLY A 44 4.81 -2.00 -9.45
N GLY A 45 6.12 -1.83 -9.45
CA GLY A 45 6.93 -1.70 -10.67
C GLY A 45 6.95 -2.96 -11.52
N SER A 46 6.78 -4.15 -10.93
CA SER A 46 6.72 -5.42 -11.67
C SER A 46 5.46 -5.51 -12.57
N TYR A 47 4.42 -4.74 -12.24
CA TYR A 47 3.15 -4.69 -12.97
C TYR A 47 2.95 -3.35 -13.72
N GLY A 48 3.95 -2.46 -13.73
CA GLY A 48 3.88 -1.16 -14.40
C GLY A 48 3.08 -0.09 -13.63
N PHE A 49 2.83 -0.28 -12.34
CA PHE A 49 2.13 0.66 -11.48
C PHE A 49 3.12 1.42 -10.59
N ASP A 50 3.85 2.38 -11.18
CA ASP A 50 4.88 3.15 -10.47
C ASP A 50 4.33 3.91 -9.25
N ALA A 51 3.06 4.35 -9.31
CA ALA A 51 2.40 5.02 -8.18
C ALA A 51 2.25 4.08 -6.96
N ILE A 52 1.96 2.78 -7.17
CA ILE A 52 1.91 1.80 -6.08
C ILE A 52 3.29 1.64 -5.46
N SER A 53 4.34 1.59 -6.28
CA SER A 53 5.71 1.54 -5.79
C SER A 53 6.10 2.78 -4.99
N LEU A 54 5.71 3.97 -5.46
CA LEU A 54 5.95 5.24 -4.78
C LEU A 54 5.28 5.27 -3.39
N TYR A 55 3.97 5.01 -3.32
CA TYR A 55 3.27 5.01 -2.04
C TYR A 55 3.79 3.93 -1.09
N GLY A 56 4.14 2.75 -1.61
CA GLY A 56 4.79 1.70 -0.81
C GLY A 56 6.11 2.17 -0.19
N ALA A 57 6.92 2.93 -0.93
CA ALA A 57 8.17 3.49 -0.42
C ALA A 57 7.92 4.56 0.66
N GLU A 58 6.97 5.47 0.44
CA GLU A 58 6.62 6.51 1.41
C GLU A 58 6.09 5.91 2.72
N ILE A 59 5.23 4.89 2.64
CA ILE A 59 4.72 4.19 3.81
C ILE A 59 5.84 3.43 4.53
N GLU A 60 6.76 2.79 3.79
CA GLU A 60 7.90 2.09 4.38
C GLU A 60 8.79 3.07 5.17
N GLN A 61 9.11 4.23 4.61
CA GLN A 61 9.90 5.25 5.28
C GLN A 61 9.18 5.83 6.51
N ALA A 62 7.88 6.08 6.41
CA ALA A 62 7.07 6.53 7.54
C ALA A 62 7.03 5.46 8.65
N ALA A 63 6.92 4.18 8.29
CA ALA A 63 6.99 3.07 9.24
C ALA A 63 8.38 2.97 9.90
N LEU A 64 9.47 3.16 9.17
CA LEU A 64 10.82 3.14 9.74
C LEU A 64 11.10 4.33 10.69
N SER A 65 10.41 5.45 10.49
CA SER A 65 10.50 6.65 11.33
C SER A 65 9.42 6.74 12.43
N HIS A 66 8.55 5.73 12.51
CA HIS A 66 7.41 5.67 13.44
C HIS A 66 6.41 6.83 13.27
N ASP A 67 6.28 7.38 12.06
CA ASP A 67 5.35 8.46 11.74
C ASP A 67 3.98 7.91 11.34
N ALA A 68 3.13 7.69 12.33
CA ALA A 68 1.78 7.12 12.13
C ALA A 68 0.87 8.01 11.27
N ASP A 69 1.03 9.34 11.33
CA ASP A 69 0.23 10.28 10.55
C ASP A 69 0.61 10.21 9.06
N ALA A 70 1.91 10.14 8.76
CA ALA A 70 2.40 9.93 7.40
C ALA A 70 1.97 8.56 6.85
N ILE A 71 2.06 7.47 7.64
CA ILE A 71 1.54 6.16 7.23
C ILE A 71 0.05 6.26 6.89
N ARG A 72 -0.75 6.88 7.76
CA ARG A 72 -2.19 7.05 7.55
C ARG A 72 -2.47 7.83 6.27
N ARG A 73 -1.76 8.93 6.05
CA ARG A 73 -1.92 9.76 4.86
C ARG A 73 -1.64 8.96 3.59
N TYR A 74 -0.44 8.38 3.47
CA TYR A 74 -0.03 7.69 2.25
C TYR A 74 -0.81 6.40 2.00
N ALA A 75 -1.23 5.69 3.06
CA ALA A 75 -2.12 4.53 2.90
C ALA A 75 -3.50 4.92 2.36
N ASN A 76 -4.05 6.09 2.76
CA ASN A 76 -5.30 6.59 2.18
C ASN A 76 -5.12 7.07 0.73
N GLU A 77 -4.00 7.72 0.41
CA GLU A 77 -3.66 8.11 -0.97
C GLU A 77 -3.52 6.89 -1.89
N LEU A 78 -2.87 5.82 -1.40
CA LEU A 78 -2.76 4.54 -2.10
C LEU A 78 -4.14 3.89 -2.30
N ALA A 79 -4.99 3.87 -1.27
CA ALA A 79 -6.34 3.33 -1.39
C ALA A 79 -7.17 4.05 -2.46
N ALA A 80 -7.14 5.39 -2.46
CA ALA A 80 -7.83 6.20 -3.47
C ALA A 80 -7.31 5.93 -4.89
N TYR A 81 -5.99 5.78 -5.05
CA TYR A 81 -5.39 5.42 -6.34
C TYR A 81 -5.84 4.03 -6.82
N LEU A 82 -5.83 3.03 -5.93
CA LEU A 82 -6.28 1.69 -6.29
C LEU A 82 -7.74 1.69 -6.74
N ASP A 83 -8.62 2.44 -6.05
CA ASP A 83 -10.02 2.57 -6.42
C ASP A 83 -10.23 3.27 -7.77
N SER A 84 -9.44 4.29 -8.10
CA SER A 84 -9.53 4.94 -9.42
C SER A 84 -9.09 4.02 -10.55
N VAL A 85 -8.02 3.24 -10.35
CA VAL A 85 -7.49 2.33 -11.38
C VAL A 85 -8.49 1.23 -11.72
N GLN A 86 -9.21 0.66 -10.76
CA GLN A 86 -10.21 -0.39 -11.06
C GLN A 86 -11.38 0.11 -11.91
N ILE A 87 -11.78 1.38 -11.78
CA ILE A 87 -12.82 1.97 -12.62
C ILE A 87 -12.39 1.95 -14.09
N GLU A 88 -11.10 2.13 -14.38
CA GLU A 88 -10.56 2.08 -15.75
C GLU A 88 -10.46 0.65 -16.32
N TYR A 89 -10.40 -0.38 -15.46
CA TYR A 89 -10.34 -1.78 -15.86
C TYR A 89 -11.71 -2.49 -15.96
N THR A 90 -12.82 -1.81 -15.62
CA THR A 90 -14.18 -2.37 -15.62
C THR A 90 -14.89 -2.21 -16.97
#